data_AF-A0A2E9J2Q9-F1
#
_entry.id   AF-A0A2E9J2Q9-F1
#
_cell.length_a   1.000
_cell.length_b   1.000
_cell.length_c   1.000
_cell.angle_alpha   90.00
_cell.angle_beta   90.00
_cell.angle_gamma   90.00
#
_symmetry.space_group_name_H-M   'P 1'
#
loop_
_entity.id
_entity.type
_entity.pdbx_description
1 polymer ?
#
loop_
_entity_poly.entity_id
_entity_poly.type
_entity_poly.pdbx_seq_one_letter_code
_entity_poly.pdbx_strand_id
1 'polypeptide(L)'
;MVFYLICCSLLIPVNLWAAITPHIHSNLSMQILHAMSTLILLPLLFSLWTQRRRLDRFTNILLSTFLCVMVVINTSIALMGMGVKNGWIDHLFLALAAVSVEIYFLFRPEPSSEDSSRTMPI
;
A
#
# COMPACT_ATOMS: atom_id res chain seq x y z
N MET A 1 -14.26 2.47 7.27
CA MET A 1 -13.00 2.80 6.55
C MET A 1 -12.01 3.59 7.40
N VAL A 2 -12.43 4.66 8.11
CA VAL A 2 -11.53 5.51 8.90
C VAL A 2 -10.66 4.73 9.91
N PHE A 3 -11.24 3.85 10.73
CA PHE A 3 -10.47 3.04 11.68
C PHE A 3 -9.37 2.20 11.02
N TYR A 4 -9.66 1.62 9.86
CA TYR A 4 -8.69 0.83 9.09
C TYR A 4 -7.58 1.71 8.50
N LEU A 5 -7.89 2.93 8.07
CA LEU A 5 -6.88 3.91 7.64
C LEU A 5 -5.99 4.36 8.80
N ILE A 6 -6.54 4.50 10.01
CA ILE A 6 -5.75 4.76 11.23
C ILE A 6 -4.81 3.57 11.51
N CYS A 7 -5.26 2.33 11.34
CA CYS A 7 -4.37 1.17 11.45
C CYS A 7 -3.29 1.17 10.36
N CYS A 8 -3.62 1.59 9.12
CA CYS A 8 -2.64 1.75 8.05
C CYS A 8 -1.62 2.84 8.37
N SER A 9 -2.05 3.92 9.03
CA SER A 9 -1.17 5.06 9.32
C SER A 9 -0.08 4.72 10.32
N LEU A 10 -0.28 3.69 11.14
CA LEU A 10 0.76 3.12 12.00
C LEU A 10 1.89 2.44 11.21
N LEU A 11 1.65 2.00 9.96
CA LEU A 11 2.69 1.45 9.11
C LEU A 11 3.69 2.51 8.65
N ILE A 12 3.27 3.77 8.54
CA ILE A 12 4.12 4.88 8.11
C ILE A 12 5.29 5.10 9.09
N PRO A 13 5.07 5.40 10.39
CA PRO A 13 6.16 5.65 11.31
C PRO A 13 6.99 4.40 11.57
N VAL A 14 6.39 3.19 11.55
CA VAL A 14 7.12 1.95 11.77
C VAL A 14 8.08 1.65 10.61
N ASN A 15 7.63 1.82 9.36
CA ASN A 15 8.52 1.66 8.20
C ASN A 15 9.55 2.79 8.10
N LEU A 16 9.18 4.04 8.42
CA LEU A 16 10.14 5.14 8.43
C LEU A 16 11.22 4.94 9.51
N TRP A 17 10.84 4.43 10.68
CA TRP A 17 11.78 4.04 11.72
C TRP A 17 12.74 2.95 11.25
N ALA A 18 12.22 1.90 10.61
CA ALA A 18 13.03 0.82 10.04
C ALA A 18 13.99 1.33 8.95
N ALA A 19 13.58 2.32 8.15
CA ALA A 19 14.43 2.96 7.15
C ALA A 19 15.58 3.79 7.77
N ILE A 20 15.32 4.51 8.86
CA ILE A 20 16.31 5.36 9.53
C ILE A 20 17.29 4.55 10.38
N THR A 21 16.85 3.40 10.93
CA THR A 21 17.64 2.58 11.86
C THR A 21 17.95 1.16 11.34
N PRO A 22 18.49 1.00 10.13
CA PRO A 22 18.58 -0.32 9.46
C PRO A 22 19.47 -1.34 10.18
N HIS A 23 20.40 -0.89 11.05
CA HIS A 23 21.36 -1.75 11.74
C HIS A 23 20.86 -2.28 13.10
N ILE A 24 19.68 -1.87 13.56
CA ILE A 24 19.18 -2.21 14.89
C ILE A 24 18.15 -3.37 14.84
N HIS A 25 17.65 -3.71 13.66
CA HIS A 25 16.56 -4.68 13.50
C HIS A 25 17.06 -6.09 13.20
N SER A 26 16.41 -7.09 13.80
CA SER A 26 16.66 -8.50 13.51
C SER A 26 16.03 -8.92 12.17
N ASN A 27 16.56 -9.96 11.52
CA ASN A 27 15.93 -10.48 10.30
C ASN A 27 14.46 -10.90 10.50
N LEU A 28 14.14 -11.48 11.67
CA LEU A 28 12.78 -11.92 11.99
C LEU A 28 11.81 -10.73 12.11
N SER A 29 12.21 -9.67 12.82
CA SER A 29 11.36 -8.47 12.96
C SER A 29 11.10 -7.81 11.60
N MET A 30 12.07 -7.85 10.69
CA MET A 30 11.90 -7.29 9.34
C MET A 30 10.95 -8.13 8.49
N GLN A 31 11.07 -9.47 8.54
CA GLN A 31 10.13 -10.36 7.87
C GLN A 31 8.69 -10.14 8.37
N ILE A 32 8.49 -10.05 9.68
CA ILE A 32 7.18 -9.79 10.29
C ILE A 32 6.65 -8.42 9.85
N LEU A 33 7.49 -7.39 9.87
CA LEU A 33 7.09 -6.05 9.45
C LEU A 33 6.62 -6.02 7.99
N HIS A 34 7.34 -6.66 7.08
CA HIS A 34 6.94 -6.77 5.68
C HIS A 34 5.69 -7.63 5.49
N ALA A 35 5.56 -8.74 6.23
CA ALA A 35 4.36 -9.58 6.19
C ALA A 35 3.11 -8.80 6.62
N MET A 36 3.19 -8.10 7.76
CA MET A 36 2.09 -7.30 8.30
C MET A 36 1.77 -6.11 7.40
N SER A 37 2.79 -5.39 6.91
CA SER A 37 2.60 -4.27 5.98
C SER A 37 1.94 -4.74 4.68
N THR A 38 2.35 -5.88 4.13
CA THR A 38 1.74 -6.47 2.93
C THR A 38 0.29 -6.84 3.20
N LEU A 39 0.00 -7.56 4.28
CA LEU A 39 -1.35 -8.00 4.62
C LEU A 39 -2.31 -6.81 4.82
N ILE A 40 -1.86 -5.79 5.54
CA ILE A 40 -2.65 -4.60 5.84
C ILE A 40 -2.84 -3.75 4.59
N LEU A 41 -1.84 -3.58 3.72
CA LEU A 41 -1.97 -2.76 2.50
C LEU A 41 -2.69 -3.48 1.36
N LEU A 42 -2.69 -4.82 1.32
CA LEU A 42 -3.20 -5.60 0.20
C LEU A 42 -4.64 -5.24 -0.24
N PRO A 43 -5.63 -5.06 0.67
CA PRO A 43 -6.98 -4.66 0.27
C PRO A 43 -7.02 -3.28 -0.41
N LEU A 44 -6.20 -2.34 0.05
CA LEU A 44 -6.11 -0.99 -0.54
C LEU A 44 -5.43 -1.03 -1.92
N LEU A 45 -4.35 -1.79 -2.04
CA LEU A 45 -3.65 -2.01 -3.30
C LEU A 45 -4.56 -2.71 -4.32
N PHE A 46 -5.36 -3.67 -3.88
CA PHE A 46 -6.36 -4.34 -4.72
C PHE A 46 -7.48 -3.38 -5.17
N SER A 47 -7.95 -2.51 -4.27
CA SER A 47 -8.91 -1.48 -4.64
C SER A 47 -8.33 -0.50 -5.68
N LEU A 48 -7.08 -0.05 -5.52
CA LEU A 48 -6.40 0.76 -6.53
C LEU A 48 -6.23 0.00 -7.84
N TRP A 49 -5.89 -1.29 -7.77
CA TRP A 49 -5.77 -2.16 -8.93
C TRP A 49 -7.07 -2.23 -9.73
N THR A 50 -8.23 -2.36 -9.09
CA THR A 50 -9.51 -2.40 -9.82
C THR A 50 -9.86 -1.05 -10.44
N GLN A 51 -9.53 0.06 -9.75
CA GLN A 51 -9.89 1.42 -10.18
C GLN A 51 -8.95 2.00 -11.24
N ARG A 52 -7.71 1.51 -11.34
CA ARG A 52 -6.70 2.01 -12.30
C ARG A 52 -7.15 1.98 -13.76
N ARG A 53 -8.11 1.12 -14.13
CA ARG A 53 -8.62 1.02 -15.51
C ARG A 53 -9.28 2.32 -16.00
N ARG A 54 -9.60 3.25 -15.09
CA ARG A 54 -10.15 4.57 -15.39
C ARG A 54 -9.07 5.63 -15.68
N LEU A 55 -7.79 5.31 -15.45
CA LEU A 55 -6.66 6.21 -15.68
C LEU A 55 -6.22 6.14 -17.15
N ASP A 56 -5.48 7.16 -17.58
CA ASP A 56 -4.83 7.14 -18.88
C ASP A 56 -3.83 5.99 -19.00
N ARG A 57 -3.47 5.63 -20.24
CA ARG A 57 -2.65 4.45 -20.53
C ARG A 57 -1.29 4.50 -19.84
N PHE A 58 -0.65 5.67 -19.76
CA PHE A 58 0.68 5.80 -19.18
C PHE A 58 0.61 5.63 -17.65
N THR A 59 -0.28 6.37 -16.99
CA THR A 59 -0.46 6.28 -15.54
C THR A 59 -0.90 4.88 -15.11
N ASN A 60 -1.76 4.22 -15.89
CA ASN A 60 -2.17 2.85 -15.62
C ASN A 60 -0.99 1.87 -15.67
N ILE A 61 -0.12 1.95 -16.68
CA ILE A 61 1.08 1.08 -16.76
C ILE A 61 2.00 1.33 -15.56
N LEU A 62 2.28 2.60 -15.26
CA LEU A 62 3.15 2.96 -14.14
C LEU A 62 2.59 2.46 -12.81
N LEU A 63 1.31 2.72 -12.53
CA LEU A 63 0.64 2.27 -11.31
C LEU A 63 0.55 0.75 -11.24
N SER A 64 0.26 0.07 -12.36
CA SER A 64 0.19 -1.40 -12.41
C SER A 64 1.55 -2.03 -12.09
N THR A 65 2.64 -1.50 -12.66
CA THR A 65 4.00 -1.96 -12.34
C THR A 65 4.33 -1.72 -10.87
N PHE A 66 4.04 -0.52 -10.37
CA PHE A 66 4.27 -0.16 -8.96
C PHE A 66 3.53 -1.10 -8.01
N LEU A 67 2.22 -1.31 -8.20
CA LEU A 67 1.41 -2.19 -7.36
C LEU A 67 1.92 -3.63 -7.38
N CYS A 68 2.32 -4.12 -8.57
CA CYS A 68 2.87 -5.47 -8.73
C CYS A 68 4.20 -5.63 -7.98
N VAL A 69 5.14 -4.70 -8.19
CA VAL A 69 6.44 -4.70 -7.51
C VAL A 69 6.24 -4.63 -5.99
N MET A 70 5.34 -3.77 -5.51
CA MET A 70 5.06 -3.66 -4.09
C MET A 70 4.57 -4.98 -3.50
N VAL A 71 3.63 -5.69 -4.13
CA VAL A 71 3.17 -6.97 -3.58
C VAL A 71 4.25 -8.05 -3.67
N VAL A 72 4.90 -8.20 -4.82
CA VAL A 72 5.86 -9.29 -5.06
C VAL A 72 7.10 -9.14 -4.20
N ILE A 73 7.71 -7.95 -4.15
CA ILE A 73 8.94 -7.72 -3.40
C ILE A 73 8.68 -7.82 -1.90
N ASN A 74 7.62 -7.16 -1.38
CA ASN A 74 7.33 -7.24 0.06
C ASN A 74 6.98 -8.66 0.50
N THR A 75 6.28 -9.44 -0.33
CA THR A 75 6.01 -10.87 -0.04
C THR A 75 7.29 -11.69 -0.06
N SER A 76 8.19 -11.43 -1.01
CA SER A 76 9.48 -12.14 -1.09
C SER A 76 10.35 -11.85 0.14
N ILE A 77 10.42 -10.59 0.58
CA ILE A 77 11.12 -10.18 1.79
C ILE A 77 10.47 -10.81 3.04
N ALA A 78 9.14 -10.86 3.10
CA ALA A 78 8.44 -11.51 4.21
C ALA A 78 8.78 -13.01 4.34
N LEU A 79 9.03 -13.70 3.23
CA LEU A 79 9.34 -15.14 3.22
C LEU A 79 10.83 -15.45 3.38
N MET A 80 11.71 -14.67 2.75
CA MET A 80 13.14 -14.96 2.66
C MET A 80 14.00 -14.03 3.55
N GLY A 81 13.43 -12.96 4.10
CA GLY A 81 14.16 -11.85 4.71
C GLY A 81 14.66 -10.86 3.67
N MET A 82 15.16 -9.71 4.13
CA MET A 82 15.61 -8.64 3.21
C MET A 82 16.75 -9.10 2.32
N GLY A 83 17.73 -9.86 2.82
CA GLY A 83 18.82 -10.43 2.01
C GLY A 83 19.73 -9.41 1.29
N VAL A 84 19.39 -8.11 1.30
CA VAL A 84 20.08 -7.02 0.61
C VAL A 84 20.59 -5.96 1.56
N LYS A 85 21.76 -5.41 1.24
CA LYS A 85 22.48 -4.42 2.04
C LYS A 85 21.75 -3.06 2.15
N ASN A 86 20.84 -2.77 1.23
CA ASN A 86 20.11 -1.50 1.13
C ASN A 86 18.59 -1.65 1.37
N GLY A 87 18.15 -2.63 2.17
CA GLY A 87 16.72 -2.85 2.46
C GLY A 87 15.99 -1.67 3.12
N TRP A 88 16.72 -0.66 3.63
CA TRP A 88 16.15 0.61 4.09
C TRP A 88 15.36 1.35 2.99
N ILE A 89 15.72 1.16 1.72
CA ILE A 89 15.03 1.75 0.57
C ILE A 89 13.63 1.14 0.43
N ASP A 90 13.49 -0.17 0.64
CA ASP A 90 12.19 -0.85 0.57
C ASP A 90 11.23 -0.30 1.63
N HIS A 91 11.73 -0.03 2.84
CA HIS A 91 10.94 0.62 3.89
C HIS A 91 10.53 2.05 3.55
N LEU A 92 11.40 2.83 2.92
CA LEU A 92 11.06 4.16 2.45
C LEU A 92 9.93 4.11 1.41
N PHE A 93 10.02 3.22 0.43
CA PHE A 93 8.95 3.03 -0.56
C PHE A 93 7.65 2.54 0.08
N LEU A 94 7.71 1.68 1.09
CA LEU A 94 6.54 1.19 1.81
C LEU A 94 5.85 2.31 2.60
N ALA A 95 6.62 3.18 3.26
CA ALA A 95 6.10 4.36 3.93
C ALA A 95 5.46 5.35 2.94
N LEU A 96 6.14 5.64 1.82
CA LEU A 96 5.60 6.52 0.77
C LEU A 96 4.32 5.95 0.14
N ALA A 97 4.26 4.63 -0.07
CA ALA A 97 3.06 3.97 -0.56
C ALA A 97 1.92 4.10 0.45
N ALA A 98 2.14 3.81 1.73
CA ALA A 98 1.13 3.94 2.77
C ALA A 98 0.57 5.38 2.82
N VAL A 99 1.44 6.40 2.83
CA VAL A 99 1.04 7.82 2.75
C VAL A 99 0.20 8.10 1.51
N SER A 100 0.66 7.69 0.34
CA SER A 100 -0.02 7.97 -0.93
C SER A 100 -1.41 7.33 -0.98
N VAL A 101 -1.52 6.09 -0.50
CA VAL A 101 -2.77 5.34 -0.44
C VAL A 101 -3.73 5.97 0.57
N GLU A 102 -3.26 6.33 1.76
CA GLU A 102 -4.08 7.01 2.77
C GLU A 102 -4.63 8.34 2.27
N ILE A 103 -3.78 9.18 1.67
CA ILE A 103 -4.21 10.44 1.06
C ILE A 103 -5.28 10.16 0.00
N TYR A 104 -5.05 9.18 -0.88
CA TYR A 104 -6.03 8.83 -1.91
C TYR A 104 -7.40 8.49 -1.31
N PHE A 105 -7.45 7.63 -0.29
CA PHE A 105 -8.72 7.20 0.30
C PHE A 105 -9.36 8.25 1.23
N LEU A 106 -8.58 9.14 1.85
CA LEU A 106 -9.11 10.25 2.65
C LEU A 106 -9.76 11.34 1.78
N PHE A 107 -9.20 11.59 0.60
CA PHE A 107 -9.71 12.62 -0.32
C PHE A 107 -10.66 12.08 -1.39
N ARG A 108 -10.92 10.77 -1.43
CA ARG A 108 -11.86 10.19 -2.37
C ARG A 108 -13.29 10.59 -1.98
N PRO A 109 -14.07 11.22 -2.88
CA PRO A 109 -15.48 11.48 -2.63
C PRO A 109 -16.22 10.14 -2.45
N GLU A 110 -17.01 10.02 -1.38
CA GLU A 110 -17.98 8.93 -1.23
C GLU A 110 -18.92 8.95 -2.45
N PRO A 111 -19.28 7.79 -3.03
CA PRO A 111 -20.30 7.74 -4.07
C PRO A 111 -21.61 8.25 -3.46
N SER A 112 -22.09 9.41 -3.92
CA SER A 112 -23.37 9.95 -3.46
C SER A 112 -24.49 8.96 -3.75
N SER A 113 -25.38 8.78 -2.79
CA SER A 113 -26.54 7.88 -2.85
C SER A 113 -27.58 8.24 -3.94
N GLU A 114 -27.30 9.23 -4.79
CA GLU A 114 -28.21 9.71 -5.83
C GLU A 114 -28.20 8.87 -7.11
N ASP A 115 -27.24 7.97 -7.32
CA ASP A 115 -27.17 7.15 -8.55
C ASP A 115 -28.08 5.91 -8.51
N SER A 116 -28.72 5.62 -7.36
CA SER A 116 -29.66 4.49 -7.23
C SER A 116 -31.09 4.80 -7.71
N SER A 117 -31.43 6.06 -8.01
CA SER A 117 -32.80 6.45 -8.38
C SER A 117 -33.02 6.67 -9.89
N ARG A 118 -31.97 6.58 -10.71
CA ARG A 118 -32.04 6.85 -12.17
C ARG A 118 -32.18 5.62 -13.07
N THR A 119 -32.44 4.43 -12.52
CA THR A 119 -32.69 3.20 -13.28
C THR A 119 -34.08 2.62 -13.04
N MET A 120 -35.12 3.39 -13.36
CA MET A 120 -36.39 2.82 -13.83
C MET A 120 -36.91 3.64 -15.01
N PRO A 121 -36.65 3.21 -16.26
CA PRO A 121 -37.53 3.58 -17.36
C PRO A 121 -38.84 2.76 -17.24
N ILE A 122 -39.95 3.48 -17.36
CA ILE A 122 -41.34 3.01 -17.42
C ILE A 122 -41.54 2.07 -18.61
#